data_AF-A0A9E1S825-F1
#
_entry.id   AF-A0A9E1S825-F1
#
_cell.length_a   1.000
_cell.length_b   1.000
_cell.length_c   1.000
_cell.angle_alpha   90.00
_cell.angle_beta   90.00
_cell.angle_gamma   90.00
#
_symmetry.space_group_name_H-M   'P 1'
#
loop_
_entity.id
_entity.type
_entity.pdbx_description
1 polymer ?
#
loop_
_entity_poly.entity_id
_entity_poly.type
_entity_poly.pdbx_seq_one_letter_code
_entity_poly.pdbx_strand_id
1 'polypeptide(L)'
;MAGNCLYHMGYRLTLLEEKVMSPTEIKLFPSPQKLKLSSDRFPIPSTFPFYIEEESFRILEPHLSRQGFSPANQSKDSLISIRKEEVTHPKGYRLQISPSQITLSGNEAEGIFHGLQTLFQILKNPEYLHNLPCLEIEDYPILKRRGFMLDVSRCKVPTMDTLYSLIDLLAQLRINELQLYIEHTFAFEKHDAVWKDSSPFSGREIQLIDQYCKERFIELVPNLNSFGHFER
;
A
#
# COMPACT_ATOMS: atom_id res chain seq x y z
N MET A 1 5.54 33.38 -2.05
CA MET A 1 5.15 32.98 -3.42
C MET A 1 5.61 31.55 -3.65
N ALA A 2 4.73 30.75 -4.27
CA ALA A 2 4.80 29.31 -4.53
C ALA A 2 4.67 28.42 -3.27
N GLY A 3 3.67 27.55 -3.10
CA GLY A 3 2.56 27.15 -3.96
C GLY A 3 1.95 25.87 -3.40
N ASN A 4 0.73 25.97 -2.86
CA ASN A 4 -0.07 24.82 -2.40
C ASN A 4 -0.40 23.90 -3.58
N CYS A 5 -0.02 22.62 -3.49
CA CYS A 5 -0.22 21.65 -4.56
C CYS A 5 -1.12 20.47 -4.15
N LEU A 6 -2.22 20.73 -3.45
CA LEU A 6 -3.16 19.70 -3.01
C LEU A 6 -4.63 20.12 -3.17
N TYR A 7 -5.02 20.70 -4.31
CA TYR A 7 -6.45 20.88 -4.61
C TYR A 7 -6.69 20.84 -6.12
N HIS A 8 -6.97 19.67 -6.68
CA HIS A 8 -7.72 19.55 -7.94
C HIS A 8 -8.36 18.16 -8.08
N MET A 9 -9.48 17.95 -7.38
CA MET A 9 -10.59 17.16 -7.94
C MET A 9 -11.89 17.89 -7.63
N GLY A 10 -12.54 18.38 -8.69
CA GLY A 10 -13.68 19.28 -8.64
C GLY A 10 -14.95 18.64 -8.12
N TYR A 11 -15.11 18.59 -6.80
CA TYR A 11 -16.39 18.36 -6.16
C TYR A 11 -17.03 19.69 -5.76
N ARG A 12 -18.24 19.90 -6.28
CA ARG A 12 -19.09 21.08 -6.06
C ARG A 12 -19.44 21.16 -4.56
N LEU A 13 -18.88 22.14 -3.85
CA LEU A 13 -19.21 22.44 -2.46
C LEU A 13 -20.67 22.91 -2.39
N THR A 14 -21.56 22.00 -2.03
CA THR A 14 -22.90 22.35 -1.57
C THR A 14 -22.78 22.48 -0.06
N LEU A 15 -23.02 23.69 0.46
CA LEU A 15 -23.04 23.97 1.90
C LEU A 15 -24.06 23.05 2.56
N LEU A 16 -23.57 22.00 3.23
CA LEU A 16 -24.37 21.15 4.09
C LEU A 16 -24.08 21.56 5.54
N GLU A 17 -25.16 21.84 6.25
CA GLU A 17 -25.22 22.20 7.67
C GLU A 17 -24.36 21.27 8.52
N GLU A 18 -23.69 21.84 9.55
CA GLU A 18 -22.92 21.10 10.54
C GLU A 18 -23.83 20.16 11.34
N LYS A 19 -24.03 18.96 10.80
CA LYS A 19 -24.63 17.85 11.52
C LYS A 19 -23.50 17.14 12.25
N VAL A 20 -23.50 17.20 13.58
CA VAL A 20 -22.66 16.34 14.42
C VAL A 20 -23.03 14.89 14.10
N MET A 21 -22.27 14.27 13.21
CA MET A 21 -22.45 12.87 12.81
C MET A 21 -21.85 11.96 13.88
N SER A 22 -22.66 11.04 14.41
CA SER A 22 -22.14 9.79 14.96
C SER A 22 -21.31 9.09 13.89
N PRO A 23 -20.19 8.41 14.22
CA PRO A 23 -19.36 7.73 13.22
C PRO A 23 -20.08 6.48 12.74
N THR A 24 -21.06 6.60 11.84
CA THR A 24 -21.92 5.46 11.54
C THR A 24 -21.25 4.47 10.58
N GLU A 25 -20.17 4.84 9.87
CA GLU A 25 -19.44 3.86 9.06
C GLU A 25 -18.05 4.37 8.62
N ILE A 26 -16.97 3.67 8.94
CA ILE A 26 -15.68 3.85 8.24
C ILE A 26 -15.70 2.95 7.01
N LYS A 27 -15.52 3.54 5.82
CA LYS A 27 -15.42 2.79 4.57
C LYS A 27 -13.95 2.53 4.23
N LEU A 28 -13.56 1.26 4.36
CA LEU A 28 -12.24 0.77 3.98
C LEU A 28 -12.35 -0.17 2.78
N PHE A 29 -11.37 -0.09 1.90
CA PHE A 29 -11.25 -1.01 0.77
C PHE A 29 -9.81 -1.50 0.58
N PRO A 30 -9.61 -2.83 0.44
CA PRO A 30 -10.54 -3.91 0.79
C PRO A 30 -11.10 -3.81 2.22
N SER A 31 -12.32 -4.32 2.41
CA SER A 31 -12.97 -4.29 3.71
C SER A 31 -12.31 -5.30 4.66
N PRO A 32 -11.99 -4.92 5.90
CA PRO A 32 -11.34 -5.81 6.85
C PRO A 32 -12.28 -6.93 7.31
N GLN A 33 -11.71 -8.04 7.79
CA GLN A 33 -12.48 -9.15 8.36
C GLN A 33 -13.29 -8.74 9.59
N LYS A 34 -12.71 -7.93 10.48
CA LYS A 34 -13.39 -7.36 11.65
C LYS A 34 -12.99 -5.91 11.83
N LEU A 35 -13.99 -5.08 12.16
CA LEU A 35 -13.83 -3.68 12.52
C LEU A 35 -14.75 -3.39 13.72
N LYS A 36 -14.20 -2.83 14.78
CA LYS A 36 -14.95 -2.30 15.92
C LYS A 36 -14.62 -0.83 16.08
N LEU A 37 -15.65 0.00 16.20
CA LEU A 37 -15.51 1.43 16.46
C LEU A 37 -15.77 1.73 17.94
N SER A 38 -14.99 2.65 18.49
CA SER A 38 -15.27 3.29 19.78
C SER A 38 -15.84 4.69 19.56
N SER A 39 -16.55 5.20 20.58
CA SER A 39 -16.95 6.61 20.66
C SER A 39 -15.75 7.55 20.84
N ASP A 40 -14.63 7.04 21.35
CA ASP A 40 -13.45 7.84 21.62
C ASP A 40 -12.74 8.30 20.34
N ARG A 41 -11.89 9.31 20.50
CA ARG A 41 -11.13 9.94 19.41
C ARG A 41 -9.65 10.02 19.75
N PHE A 42 -8.82 9.83 18.73
CA PHE A 42 -7.39 10.09 18.79
C PHE A 42 -7.10 11.44 18.12
N PRO A 43 -6.60 12.45 18.85
CA PRO A 43 -6.30 13.74 18.26
C PRO A 43 -5.11 13.63 17.31
N ILE A 44 -5.21 14.18 16.09
CA ILE A 44 -4.10 14.12 15.14
C ILE A 44 -2.96 15.05 15.61
N PRO A 45 -1.76 14.51 15.88
CA PRO A 45 -0.61 15.31 16.28
C PRO A 45 0.02 16.03 15.08
N SER A 46 0.93 16.98 15.35
CA SER A 46 1.74 17.62 14.30
C SER A 46 2.79 16.67 13.70
N THR A 47 3.20 15.65 14.45
CA THR A 47 4.16 14.62 14.02
C THR A 47 3.73 13.26 14.56
N PHE A 48 4.04 12.20 13.82
CA PHE A 48 3.77 10.81 14.24
C PHE A 48 5.10 10.11 14.54
N PRO A 49 5.61 10.18 15.79
CA PRO A 49 6.77 9.41 16.20
C PRO A 49 6.41 7.92 16.23
N PHE A 50 7.16 7.07 15.53
CA PHE A 50 6.95 5.63 15.50
C PHE A 50 8.10 4.86 16.16
N TYR A 51 7.79 3.71 16.75
CA TYR A 51 8.79 2.79 17.30
C TYR A 51 8.51 1.38 16.78
N ILE A 52 9.55 0.73 16.24
CA ILE A 52 9.51 -0.66 15.79
C ILE A 52 10.27 -1.50 16.81
N GLU A 53 9.55 -2.37 17.52
CA GLU A 53 10.11 -3.17 18.61
C GLU A 53 11.01 -4.29 18.09
N GLU A 54 10.58 -4.99 17.03
CA GLU A 54 11.33 -6.10 16.46
C GLU A 54 12.20 -5.70 15.27
N GLU A 55 13.45 -6.17 15.27
CA GLU A 55 14.40 -5.94 14.17
C GLU A 55 13.88 -6.48 12.83
N SER A 56 13.16 -7.60 12.87
CA SER A 56 12.55 -8.24 11.69
C SER A 56 11.54 -7.32 10.96
N PHE A 57 10.97 -6.34 11.66
CA PHE A 57 10.00 -5.40 11.11
C PHE A 57 10.63 -4.07 10.66
N ARG A 58 11.94 -3.87 10.83
CA ARG A 58 12.64 -2.65 10.39
C ARG A 58 12.60 -2.42 8.88
N ILE A 59 12.34 -3.47 8.10
CA ILE A 59 12.06 -3.36 6.66
C ILE A 59 10.85 -2.44 6.36
N LEU A 60 9.99 -2.17 7.35
CA LEU A 60 8.82 -1.30 7.24
C LEU A 60 9.14 0.18 7.44
N GLU A 61 10.31 0.51 7.98
CA GLU A 61 10.71 1.88 8.30
C GLU A 61 10.66 2.84 7.09
N PRO A 62 11.14 2.46 5.89
CA PRO A 62 11.03 3.34 4.71
C PRO A 62 9.58 3.65 4.32
N HIS A 63 8.62 2.79 4.64
CA HIS A 63 7.20 3.01 4.33
C HIS A 63 6.58 4.06 5.25
N LEU A 64 6.94 4.05 6.54
CA LEU A 64 6.54 5.05 7.53
C LEU A 64 7.15 6.42 7.20
N SER A 65 8.46 6.46 6.96
CA SER A 65 9.19 7.69 6.65
C SER A 65 8.67 8.38 5.38
N ARG A 66 8.27 7.59 4.35
CA ARG A 66 7.64 8.14 3.14
C ARG A 66 6.27 8.76 3.35
N GLN A 67 5.56 8.40 4.43
CA GLN A 67 4.33 9.09 4.83
C GLN A 67 4.59 10.30 5.75
N GLY A 68 5.86 10.66 5.98
CA GLY A 68 6.25 11.80 6.81
C GLY A 68 6.29 11.50 8.31
N PHE A 69 6.28 10.23 8.71
CA PHE A 69 6.44 9.84 10.11
C PHE A 69 7.91 9.80 10.50
N SER A 70 8.20 10.02 11.78
CA SER A 70 9.57 10.11 12.28
C SER A 70 9.87 8.98 13.29
N PRO A 71 11.09 8.43 13.33
CA PRO A 71 11.43 7.42 14.32
C PRO A 71 11.53 8.04 15.73
N ALA A 72 11.03 7.31 16.72
CA ALA A 72 11.20 7.61 18.14
C ALA A 72 12.41 6.84 18.71
N ASN A 73 13.11 7.44 19.67
CA ASN A 73 14.25 6.78 20.33
C ASN A 73 13.81 5.66 21.29
N GLN A 74 12.66 5.81 21.94
CA GLN A 74 12.12 4.87 22.92
C GLN A 74 10.63 4.63 22.66
N SER A 75 10.15 3.42 22.98
CA SER A 75 8.75 3.03 22.82
C SER A 75 7.77 3.99 23.51
N LYS A 76 8.12 4.48 24.71
CA LYS A 76 7.28 5.41 25.49
C LYS A 76 7.07 6.77 24.83
N ASP A 77 7.97 7.16 23.91
CA ASP A 77 7.93 8.44 23.20
C ASP A 77 7.20 8.30 21.85
N SER A 78 6.70 7.11 21.51
CA SER A 78 6.05 6.81 20.24
C SER A 78 4.52 6.91 20.32
N LEU A 79 3.93 7.50 19.29
CA LEU A 79 2.49 7.50 19.04
C LEU A 79 2.08 6.33 18.15
N ILE A 80 3.00 5.79 17.36
CA ILE A 80 2.80 4.58 16.56
C ILE A 80 3.74 3.49 17.07
N SER A 81 3.18 2.42 17.63
CA SER A 81 3.95 1.25 18.07
C SER A 81 3.76 0.09 17.10
N ILE A 82 4.87 -0.44 16.57
CA ILE A 82 4.88 -1.63 15.74
C ILE A 82 5.55 -2.76 16.51
N ARG A 83 4.80 -3.82 16.78
CA ARG A 83 5.26 -4.93 17.62
C ARG A 83 4.80 -6.29 17.11
N LYS A 84 5.47 -7.34 17.57
CA LYS A 84 5.03 -8.71 17.30
C LYS A 84 3.96 -9.11 18.29
N GLU A 85 2.88 -9.68 17.77
CA GLU A 85 1.78 -10.20 18.57
C GLU A 85 1.16 -11.37 17.80
N GLU A 86 0.84 -12.44 18.52
CA GLU A 86 0.25 -13.62 17.90
C GLU A 86 -1.16 -13.29 17.40
N VAL A 87 -1.34 -13.39 16.09
CA VAL A 87 -2.64 -13.23 15.43
C VAL A 87 -3.01 -14.51 14.67
N THR A 88 -4.29 -14.69 14.38
CA THR A 88 -4.84 -15.96 13.85
C THR A 88 -4.28 -16.40 12.50
N HIS A 89 -3.64 -15.50 11.76
CA HIS A 89 -3.11 -15.77 10.42
C HIS A 89 -1.68 -15.21 10.29
N PRO A 90 -0.70 -15.91 9.69
CA PRO A 90 0.67 -15.42 9.58
C PRO A 90 0.78 -14.05 8.89
N LYS A 91 0.03 -13.88 7.78
CA LYS A 91 -0.09 -12.62 7.03
C LYS A 91 -1.20 -11.69 7.54
N GLY A 92 -1.70 -11.93 8.75
CA GLY A 92 -2.71 -11.10 9.39
C GLY A 92 -2.10 -9.95 10.21
N TYR A 93 -2.92 -8.97 10.55
CA TYR A 93 -2.55 -7.90 11.47
C TYR A 93 -3.71 -7.52 12.38
N ARG A 94 -3.35 -6.82 13.45
CA ARG A 94 -4.24 -6.11 14.34
C ARG A 94 -3.85 -4.64 14.36
N LEU A 95 -4.81 -3.75 14.08
CA LEU A 95 -4.63 -2.30 14.17
C LEU A 95 -5.54 -1.77 15.26
N GLN A 96 -4.96 -1.13 16.26
CA GLN A 96 -5.67 -0.49 17.36
C GLN A 96 -5.36 1.00 17.37
N ILE A 97 -6.40 1.83 17.30
CA ILE A 97 -6.32 3.26 17.53
C ILE A 97 -7.00 3.52 18.87
N SER A 98 -6.21 3.83 19.89
CA SER A 98 -6.68 4.25 21.21
C SER A 98 -6.57 5.77 21.35
N PRO A 99 -7.11 6.40 22.41
CA PRO A 99 -7.01 7.85 22.60
C PRO A 99 -5.58 8.38 22.74
N SER A 100 -4.63 7.53 23.14
CA SER A 100 -3.24 7.92 23.42
C SER A 100 -2.21 7.35 22.45
N GLN A 101 -2.50 6.24 21.76
CA GLN A 101 -1.53 5.54 20.93
C GLN A 101 -2.20 4.72 19.81
N ILE A 102 -1.52 4.64 18.67
CA ILE A 102 -1.82 3.71 17.56
C ILE A 102 -0.88 2.52 17.69
N THR A 103 -1.42 1.32 17.75
CA THR A 103 -0.64 0.07 17.79
C THR A 103 -0.95 -0.77 16.57
N LEU A 104 0.11 -1.27 15.93
CA LEU A 104 0.02 -2.21 14.83
C LEU A 104 0.82 -3.46 15.16
N SER A 105 0.16 -4.62 15.10
CA SER A 105 0.78 -5.87 15.47
C SER A 105 0.42 -7.02 14.53
N GLY A 106 1.29 -8.03 14.49
CA GLY A 106 1.12 -9.21 13.65
C GLY A 106 2.28 -10.19 13.80
N ASN A 107 2.18 -11.33 13.12
CA ASN A 107 3.19 -12.39 13.18
C ASN A 107 4.40 -12.10 12.27
N GLU A 108 4.14 -11.54 11.08
CA GLU A 108 5.12 -11.32 10.01
C GLU A 108 5.05 -9.89 9.47
N ALA A 109 6.16 -9.43 8.88
CA ALA A 109 6.26 -8.07 8.33
C ALA A 109 5.22 -7.79 7.23
N GLU A 110 4.84 -8.79 6.41
CA GLU A 110 3.81 -8.65 5.37
C GLU A 110 2.43 -8.31 5.98
N GLY A 111 2.08 -8.96 7.10
CA GLY A 111 0.82 -8.66 7.80
C GLY A 111 0.79 -7.21 8.28
N ILE A 112 1.85 -6.80 8.98
CA ILE A 112 2.00 -5.43 9.47
C ILE A 112 2.03 -4.44 8.31
N PHE A 113 2.67 -4.75 7.18
CA PHE A 113 2.63 -3.91 5.99
C PHE A 113 1.20 -3.66 5.50
N HIS A 114 0.34 -4.67 5.43
CA HIS A 114 -1.08 -4.49 5.10
C HIS A 114 -1.81 -3.64 6.15
N GLY A 115 -1.45 -3.78 7.42
CA GLY A 115 -1.93 -2.91 8.50
C GLY A 115 -1.55 -1.43 8.31
N LEU A 116 -0.32 -1.16 7.84
CA LEU A 116 0.11 0.19 7.49
C LEU A 116 -0.70 0.76 6.32
N GLN A 117 -0.99 -0.04 5.29
CA GLN A 117 -1.85 0.40 4.19
C GLN A 117 -3.25 0.81 4.68
N THR A 118 -3.78 0.06 5.65
CA THR A 118 -5.07 0.36 6.31
C THR A 118 -5.00 1.67 7.09
N LEU A 119 -3.96 1.84 7.90
CA LEU A 119 -3.73 3.08 8.65
C LEU A 119 -3.61 4.29 7.71
N PHE A 120 -2.86 4.16 6.61
CA PHE A 120 -2.71 5.23 5.63
C PHE A 120 -4.03 5.57 4.93
N GLN A 121 -4.87 4.58 4.64
CA GLN A 121 -6.22 4.82 4.10
C GLN A 121 -7.09 5.59 5.10
N ILE A 122 -7.03 5.25 6.38
CA ILE A 122 -7.75 5.97 7.45
C ILE A 122 -7.27 7.42 7.57
N LEU A 123 -5.95 7.64 7.60
CA LEU A 123 -5.35 8.97 7.74
C LEU A 123 -5.60 9.90 6.54
N LYS A 124 -5.74 9.33 5.33
CA LYS A 124 -6.06 10.09 4.12
C LYS A 124 -7.54 10.45 4.00
N ASN A 125 -8.40 9.95 4.89
CA ASN A 125 -9.82 10.29 4.86
C ASN A 125 -10.01 11.75 5.33
N PRO A 126 -10.54 12.65 4.47
CA PRO A 126 -10.72 14.06 4.81
C PRO A 126 -11.70 14.29 5.97
N GLU A 127 -12.56 13.31 6.29
CA GLU A 127 -13.48 13.39 7.44
C GLU A 127 -12.76 13.35 8.79
N TYR A 128 -11.51 12.84 8.84
CA TYR A 128 -10.79 12.59 10.09
C TYR A 128 -9.58 13.51 10.31
N LEU A 129 -9.47 14.62 9.55
CA LEU A 129 -8.29 15.52 9.54
C LEU A 129 -7.88 16.09 10.90
N HIS A 130 -8.78 16.12 11.88
CA HIS A 130 -8.49 16.64 13.22
C HIS A 130 -8.52 15.56 14.30
N ASN A 131 -9.35 14.53 14.12
CA ASN A 131 -9.61 13.50 15.11
C ASN A 131 -9.88 12.17 14.42
N LEU A 132 -9.01 11.19 14.65
CA LEU A 132 -9.24 9.83 14.17
C LEU A 132 -10.26 9.13 15.06
N PRO A 133 -11.16 8.32 14.48
CA PRO A 133 -11.98 7.42 15.26
C PRO A 133 -11.09 6.38 15.98
N CYS A 134 -11.29 6.20 17.29
CA CYS A 134 -10.70 5.06 17.97
C CYS A 134 -11.37 3.78 17.47
N LEU A 135 -10.56 2.77 17.18
CA LEU A 135 -11.01 1.55 16.53
C LEU A 135 -10.09 0.37 16.79
N GLU A 136 -10.61 -0.81 16.51
CA GLU A 136 -9.86 -2.06 16.46
C GLU A 136 -10.21 -2.79 15.17
N ILE A 137 -9.18 -3.13 14.40
CA ILE A 137 -9.27 -3.92 13.17
C ILE A 137 -8.46 -5.19 13.37
N GLU A 138 -9.07 -6.32 13.04
CA GLU A 138 -8.39 -7.60 12.84
C GLU A 138 -8.64 -8.02 11.40
N ASP A 139 -7.58 -8.26 10.65
CA ASP A 139 -7.69 -8.52 9.23
C ASP A 139 -6.59 -9.46 8.73
N TYR A 140 -6.93 -10.21 7.70
CA TYR A 140 -6.04 -11.18 7.07
C TYR A 140 -6.55 -11.53 5.66
N PRO A 141 -5.66 -11.93 4.75
CA PRO A 141 -6.07 -12.27 3.40
C PRO A 141 -6.86 -13.58 3.38
N ILE A 142 -8.03 -13.58 2.70
CA ILE A 142 -8.80 -14.80 2.43
C ILE A 142 -8.11 -15.66 1.36
N LEU A 143 -7.61 -15.01 0.30
CA LEU A 143 -6.94 -15.67 -0.81
C LEU A 143 -5.43 -15.55 -0.63
N LYS A 144 -4.73 -16.70 -0.67
CA LYS A 144 -3.27 -16.75 -0.60
C LYS A 144 -2.61 -15.96 -1.74
N ARG A 145 -3.15 -16.13 -2.96
CA ARG A 145 -2.71 -15.47 -4.19
C ARG A 145 -3.75 -14.43 -4.61
N ARG A 146 -3.33 -13.17 -4.74
CA ARG A 146 -4.16 -12.04 -5.15
C ARG A 146 -3.40 -11.36 -6.27
N GLY A 147 -3.65 -11.83 -7.49
CA GLY A 147 -2.87 -11.47 -8.66
C GLY A 147 -3.52 -10.39 -9.52
N PHE A 148 -2.67 -9.53 -10.08
CA PHE A 148 -3.02 -8.57 -11.12
C PHE A 148 -2.15 -8.83 -12.36
N MET A 149 -2.76 -8.99 -13.53
CA MET A 149 -2.05 -9.14 -14.79
C MET A 149 -2.17 -7.86 -15.61
N LEU A 150 -1.03 -7.30 -16.01
CA LEU A 150 -0.94 -6.16 -16.91
C LEU A 150 -0.45 -6.62 -18.29
N ASP A 151 -1.23 -6.35 -19.32
CA ASP A 151 -0.79 -6.51 -20.70
C ASP A 151 0.13 -5.37 -21.11
N VAL A 152 1.40 -5.69 -21.30
CA VAL A 152 2.44 -4.74 -21.73
C VAL A 152 2.88 -4.98 -23.16
N SER A 153 2.16 -5.82 -23.92
CA SER A 153 2.54 -6.23 -25.29
C SER A 153 1.58 -5.71 -26.36
N ARG A 154 0.31 -5.49 -26.03
CA ARG A 154 -0.71 -5.03 -27.01
C ARG A 154 -0.88 -3.50 -27.07
N CYS A 155 -0.45 -2.81 -26.03
CA CYS A 155 -0.53 -1.36 -25.89
C CYS A 155 0.89 -0.78 -25.69
N LYS A 156 0.98 0.55 -25.50
CA LYS A 156 2.25 1.18 -25.14
C LYS A 156 2.80 0.54 -23.86
N VAL A 157 4.08 0.19 -23.89
CA VAL A 157 4.82 -0.22 -22.70
C VAL A 157 4.77 0.93 -21.68
N PRO A 158 4.27 0.69 -20.45
CA PRO A 158 4.23 1.71 -19.41
C PRO A 158 5.63 2.21 -19.06
N THR A 159 5.75 3.49 -18.73
CA THR A 159 6.99 4.01 -18.15
C THR A 159 7.22 3.40 -16.77
N MET A 160 8.48 3.39 -16.31
CA MET A 160 8.84 2.93 -14.96
C MET A 160 8.05 3.65 -13.86
N ASP A 161 7.85 4.97 -13.98
CA ASP A 161 7.08 5.75 -13.01
C ASP A 161 5.60 5.33 -12.97
N THR A 162 5.02 5.05 -14.13
CA THR A 162 3.63 4.57 -14.23
C THR A 162 3.50 3.20 -13.58
N LEU A 163 4.47 2.32 -13.81
CA LEU A 163 4.46 0.97 -13.25
C LEU A 163 4.69 0.98 -11.74
N TYR A 164 5.58 1.82 -11.24
CA TYR A 164 5.77 2.04 -9.79
C TYR A 164 4.51 2.59 -9.13
N SER A 165 3.84 3.57 -9.76
CA SER A 165 2.56 4.09 -9.27
C SER A 165 1.47 3.01 -9.23
N LEU A 166 1.44 2.13 -10.23
CA LEU A 166 0.55 0.96 -10.23
C LEU A 166 0.89 0.01 -9.08
N ILE A 167 2.17 -0.32 -8.87
CA ILE A 167 2.60 -1.22 -7.79
C ILE A 167 2.24 -0.63 -6.41
N ASP A 168 2.38 0.68 -6.22
CA ASP A 168 1.91 1.38 -5.01
C ASP A 168 0.40 1.22 -4.80
N LEU A 169 -0.40 1.35 -5.87
CA LEU A 169 -1.84 1.13 -5.82
C LEU A 169 -2.18 -0.33 -5.48
N LEU A 170 -1.53 -1.29 -6.13
CA LEU A 170 -1.73 -2.72 -5.87
C LEU A 170 -1.43 -3.07 -4.41
N ALA A 171 -0.37 -2.49 -3.84
CA ALA A 171 -0.03 -2.64 -2.43
C ALA A 171 -1.13 -2.10 -1.50
N GLN A 172 -1.69 -0.91 -1.78
CA GLN A 172 -2.82 -0.35 -1.04
C GLN A 172 -4.06 -1.27 -1.10
N LEU A 173 -4.28 -1.89 -2.26
CA LEU A 173 -5.34 -2.87 -2.49
C LEU A 173 -5.02 -4.28 -1.95
N ARG A 174 -3.87 -4.44 -1.27
CA ARG A 174 -3.38 -5.71 -0.68
C ARG A 174 -3.18 -6.82 -1.73
N ILE A 175 -3.04 -6.47 -3.02
CA ILE A 175 -2.60 -7.41 -4.07
C ILE A 175 -1.15 -7.81 -3.77
N ASN A 176 -0.81 -9.09 -3.94
CA ASN A 176 0.52 -9.61 -3.63
C ASN A 176 1.21 -10.27 -4.81
N GLU A 177 0.62 -10.23 -6.01
CA GLU A 177 1.24 -10.75 -7.21
C GLU A 177 0.98 -9.82 -8.39
N LEU A 178 2.04 -9.50 -9.13
CA LEU A 178 1.99 -8.77 -10.39
C LEU A 178 2.52 -9.66 -11.51
N GLN A 179 1.76 -9.76 -12.59
CA GLN A 179 2.16 -10.44 -13.82
C GLN A 179 2.24 -9.44 -14.95
N LEU A 180 3.40 -9.31 -15.57
CA LEU A 180 3.55 -8.57 -16.82
C LEU A 180 3.42 -9.56 -17.96
N TYR A 181 2.34 -9.44 -18.73
CA TYR A 181 2.12 -10.26 -19.92
C TYR A 181 3.01 -9.74 -21.05
N ILE A 182 4.06 -10.51 -21.33
CA ILE A 182 5.12 -10.20 -22.28
C ILE A 182 5.03 -11.15 -23.47
N GLU A 183 5.09 -10.60 -24.67
CA GLU A 183 5.32 -11.31 -25.93
C GLU A 183 6.66 -10.82 -26.49
N HIS A 184 6.64 -9.61 -27.07
CA HIS A 184 7.78 -9.02 -27.77
C HIS A 184 8.33 -7.76 -27.06
N THR A 185 7.72 -7.32 -25.95
CA THR A 185 8.09 -6.08 -25.25
C THR A 185 9.16 -6.27 -24.18
N PHE A 186 10.06 -7.24 -24.39
CA PHE A 186 11.25 -7.47 -23.61
C PHE A 186 12.49 -7.55 -24.51
N ALA A 187 13.57 -6.90 -24.10
CA ALA A 187 14.80 -6.80 -24.86
C ALA A 187 15.65 -8.08 -24.74
N PHE A 188 15.21 -9.16 -25.39
CA PHE A 188 15.97 -10.41 -25.48
C PHE A 188 17.32 -10.19 -26.17
N GLU A 189 18.41 -10.57 -25.49
CA GLU A 189 19.77 -10.44 -26.04
C GLU A 189 19.90 -11.17 -27.38
N LYS A 190 20.50 -10.50 -28.38
CA LYS A 190 20.74 -11.04 -29.74
C LYS A 190 19.47 -11.34 -30.54
N HIS A 191 18.32 -10.82 -30.13
CA HIS A 191 17.03 -11.00 -30.82
C HIS A 191 16.32 -9.67 -31.09
N ASP A 192 17.05 -8.62 -31.49
CA ASP A 192 16.51 -7.26 -31.71
C ASP A 192 15.40 -7.19 -32.75
N ALA A 193 15.40 -8.10 -33.73
CA ALA A 193 14.32 -8.23 -34.70
C ALA A 193 12.92 -8.41 -34.07
N VAL A 194 12.84 -8.90 -32.82
CA VAL A 194 11.60 -9.13 -32.09
C VAL A 194 11.07 -7.85 -31.43
N TRP A 195 11.95 -6.97 -30.93
CA TRP A 195 11.57 -5.95 -29.94
C TRP A 195 12.02 -4.52 -30.28
N LYS A 196 12.86 -4.33 -31.30
CA LYS A 196 13.50 -3.03 -31.60
C LYS A 196 12.51 -1.88 -31.84
N ASP A 197 11.29 -2.18 -32.29
CA ASP A 197 10.26 -1.20 -32.64
C ASP A 197 9.19 -1.03 -31.54
N SER A 198 9.38 -1.65 -30.37
CA SER A 198 8.32 -1.79 -29.35
C SER A 198 8.63 -1.19 -27.98
N SER A 199 9.68 -0.36 -27.87
CA SER A 199 10.12 0.27 -26.60
C SER A 199 10.16 -0.72 -25.42
N PRO A 200 10.91 -1.82 -25.53
CA PRO A 200 10.80 -2.94 -24.60
C PRO A 200 11.39 -2.62 -23.23
N PHE A 201 10.99 -3.42 -22.24
CA PHE A 201 11.73 -3.47 -20.98
C PHE A 201 13.08 -4.14 -21.18
N SER A 202 14.12 -3.52 -20.63
CA SER A 202 15.42 -4.15 -20.44
C SER A 202 15.41 -5.13 -19.27
N GLY A 203 16.37 -6.08 -19.27
CA GLY A 203 16.59 -6.96 -18.11
C GLY A 203 16.85 -6.18 -16.82
N ARG A 204 17.50 -5.00 -16.90
CA ARG A 204 17.75 -4.13 -15.76
C ARG A 204 16.46 -3.51 -15.22
N GLU A 205 15.58 -3.05 -16.08
CA GLU A 205 14.28 -2.50 -15.68
C GLU A 205 13.43 -3.57 -15.00
N ILE A 206 13.38 -4.80 -15.55
CA ILE A 206 12.68 -5.93 -14.90
C ILE A 206 13.23 -6.20 -13.49
N GLN A 207 14.55 -6.16 -13.28
CA GLN A 207 15.16 -6.31 -11.94
C GLN A 207 14.76 -5.17 -11.00
N LEU A 208 14.68 -3.93 -11.49
CA LEU A 208 14.25 -2.78 -10.69
C LEU A 208 12.78 -2.90 -10.31
N ILE A 209 11.92 -3.37 -11.23
CA ILE A 209 10.51 -3.65 -10.99
C ILE A 209 10.36 -4.75 -9.93
N ASP A 210 11.08 -5.86 -10.05
CA ASP A 210 11.07 -6.97 -9.08
C ASP A 210 11.46 -6.50 -7.68
N GLN A 211 12.53 -5.71 -7.57
CA GLN A 211 12.95 -5.12 -6.30
C GLN A 211 11.86 -4.21 -5.70
N TYR A 212 11.26 -3.35 -6.53
CA TYR A 212 10.20 -2.44 -6.09
C TYR A 212 8.93 -3.16 -5.63
N CYS A 213 8.58 -4.27 -6.30
CA CYS A 213 7.52 -5.19 -5.90
C CYS A 213 7.83 -5.85 -4.55
N LYS A 214 9.04 -6.41 -4.39
CA LYS A 214 9.48 -7.07 -3.14
C LYS A 214 9.41 -6.17 -1.92
N GLU A 215 9.81 -4.91 -2.06
CA GLU A 215 9.71 -3.90 -0.99
C GLU A 215 8.27 -3.68 -0.49
N ARG A 216 7.27 -4.08 -1.27
CA ARG A 216 5.83 -3.98 -0.96
C ARG A 216 5.16 -5.34 -0.80
N PHE A 217 5.95 -6.39 -0.62
CA PHE A 217 5.44 -7.76 -0.49
C PHE A 217 4.61 -8.22 -1.69
N ILE A 218 4.94 -7.72 -2.89
CA ILE A 218 4.37 -8.17 -4.16
C ILE A 218 5.40 -9.07 -4.85
N GLU A 219 4.98 -10.23 -5.31
CA GLU A 219 5.77 -11.12 -6.15
C GLU A 219 5.60 -10.73 -7.62
N LEU A 220 6.71 -10.47 -8.32
CA LEU A 220 6.70 -10.32 -9.77
C LEU A 220 6.76 -11.71 -10.41
N VAL A 221 5.63 -12.17 -10.94
CA VAL A 221 5.49 -13.49 -11.56
C VAL A 221 5.69 -13.37 -13.07
N PRO A 222 6.65 -14.09 -13.67
CA PRO A 222 6.91 -14.02 -15.11
C PRO A 222 5.74 -14.60 -15.91
N ASN A 223 5.28 -13.87 -16.92
CA ASN A 223 4.24 -14.29 -17.85
C ASN A 223 4.68 -13.99 -19.29
N LEU A 224 5.44 -14.93 -19.88
CA LEU A 224 5.96 -14.84 -21.24
C LEU A 224 5.17 -15.78 -22.15
N ASN A 225 4.41 -15.24 -23.09
CA ASN A 225 3.73 -16.04 -24.09
C ASN A 225 4.72 -16.44 -25.20
N SER A 226 4.82 -17.74 -25.48
CA SER A 226 5.86 -18.32 -26.35
C SER A 226 5.34 -18.91 -27.67
N PHE A 227 4.17 -19.55 -27.69
CA PHE A 227 3.72 -20.37 -28.83
C PHE A 227 2.37 -19.94 -29.43
N GLY A 228 1.81 -18.80 -29.02
CA GLY A 228 0.54 -18.26 -29.54
C GLY A 228 0.64 -16.77 -29.88
N HIS A 229 -0.33 -16.25 -30.64
CA HIS A 229 -0.43 -14.83 -31.04
C HIS A 229 0.62 -14.32 -32.07
N PHE A 230 1.13 -15.18 -32.97
CA PHE A 230 2.13 -14.82 -34.00
C PHE A 230 1.61 -14.05 -35.23
N GLU A 231 0.31 -13.82 -35.36
CA GLU A 231 -0.31 -13.34 -36.62
C GLU A 231 -0.42 -11.81 -36.72
N ARG A 232 0.44 -11.05 -36.04
CA ARG A 232 0.45 -9.58 -36.14
C ARG A 232 1.84 -9.03 -36.42
#